data_AF-A0A2V6XJS9-F1
#
_entry.id   AF-A0A2V6XJS9-F1
#
_cell.length_a   1.000
_cell.length_b   1.000
_cell.length_c   1.000
_cell.angle_alpha   90.00
_cell.angle_beta   90.00
_cell.angle_gamma   90.00
#
_symmetry.space_group_name_H-M   'P 1'
#
loop_
_entity.id
_entity.type
_entity.pdbx_description
1 polymer ?
#
loop_
_entity_poly.entity_id
_entity_poly.type
_entity_poly.pdbx_seq_one_letter_code
_entity_poly.pdbx_strand_id
1 'polypeptide(L)'
;MGCRPIILGLAIALVMSGPDDATAYETRGSRPPVVFGFTDKTGTRVLAEWPEFTPPLDPRTLTTALCSAGRRVTVSFVTYQSAREGDSGRQVAENFDRAQGSVYRIVDGKVPPDVTCIVFGASFLSTRRIAGVSVAGMVQCDASRVQRIGAERSRPVARCSRLAMLEGADELLLVEFQPKGSDLLATLVLVTSRGLTFNDFPAKCEAGSSCWREGDGGVINARDFHLVGAFRISTGYEFAIAWDRPEGQSTILIESGVFRERADWYRYWAR
;
A
#
# COMPACT_ATOMS: atom_id res chain seq x y z
N MET A 1 -35.33 -30.65 23.78
CA MET A 1 -34.27 -31.04 22.84
C MET A 1 -34.65 -30.53 21.46
N GLY A 2 -33.81 -29.70 20.85
CA GLY A 2 -34.05 -29.08 19.55
C GLY A 2 -33.67 -27.60 19.53
N CYS A 3 -32.38 -27.30 19.39
CA CYS A 3 -31.91 -25.96 19.03
C CYS A 3 -31.19 -26.05 17.69
N ARG A 4 -31.76 -25.35 16.71
CA ARG A 4 -31.16 -25.11 15.38
C ARG A 4 -29.93 -24.21 15.56
N PRO A 5 -28.84 -24.41 14.80
CA PRO A 5 -27.73 -23.48 14.83
C PRO A 5 -28.13 -22.18 14.14
N ILE A 6 -28.00 -21.08 14.86
CA ILE A 6 -28.04 -19.72 14.32
C ILE A 6 -26.72 -19.53 13.58
N ILE A 7 -26.78 -19.41 12.25
CA ILE A 7 -25.67 -18.94 11.43
C ILE A 7 -25.54 -17.44 11.73
N LEU A 8 -24.61 -17.09 12.62
CA LEU A 8 -24.23 -15.70 12.86
C LEU A 8 -23.13 -15.35 11.85
N GLY A 9 -23.51 -14.56 10.85
CA GLY A 9 -22.61 -14.12 9.79
C GLY A 9 -21.41 -13.34 10.33
N LEU A 10 -20.22 -13.73 9.86
CA LEU A 10 -18.97 -13.00 10.02
C LEU A 10 -19.11 -11.62 9.36
N ALA A 11 -19.06 -10.54 10.14
CA ALA A 11 -18.81 -9.21 9.60
C ALA A 11 -17.30 -9.10 9.31
N ILE A 12 -16.91 -9.60 8.14
CA ILE A 12 -15.64 -9.22 7.55
C ILE A 12 -15.81 -7.75 7.14
N ALA A 13 -15.01 -6.84 7.69
CA ALA A 13 -14.84 -5.51 7.10
C ALA A 13 -14.00 -5.64 5.82
N LEU A 14 -14.49 -6.43 4.86
CA LEU A 14 -14.34 -6.07 3.48
C LEU A 14 -15.21 -4.83 3.33
N VAL A 15 -14.67 -3.79 2.70
CA VAL A 15 -15.54 -2.95 1.87
C VAL A 15 -16.02 -3.87 0.74
N MET A 16 -17.03 -4.69 1.04
CA MET A 16 -17.87 -5.28 0.01
C MET A 16 -18.76 -4.14 -0.44
N SER A 17 -18.47 -3.62 -1.63
CA SER A 17 -19.38 -2.81 -2.42
C SER A 17 -20.69 -3.60 -2.58
N GLY A 18 -21.62 -3.36 -1.66
CA GLY A 18 -23.04 -3.62 -1.87
C GLY A 18 -23.58 -2.70 -2.96
N PRO A 19 -24.76 -2.99 -3.52
CA PRO A 19 -25.27 -2.40 -4.76
C PRO A 19 -25.83 -0.98 -4.58
N ASP A 20 -25.09 -0.11 -3.89
CA ASP A 20 -25.25 1.34 -3.87
C ASP A 20 -23.87 1.98 -4.04
N ASP A 21 -23.28 1.73 -5.22
CA ASP A 21 -21.91 2.10 -5.60
C ASP A 21 -21.60 3.61 -5.48
N ALA A 22 -22.61 4.49 -5.42
CA ALA A 22 -22.40 5.93 -5.45
C ALA A 22 -21.53 6.49 -4.30
N THR A 23 -21.59 5.88 -3.10
CA THR A 23 -20.89 6.41 -1.91
C THR A 23 -19.41 5.98 -1.81
N ALA A 24 -19.04 4.84 -2.39
CA ALA A 24 -17.64 4.42 -2.49
C ALA A 24 -16.85 5.23 -3.54
N TYR A 25 -17.53 5.75 -4.57
CA TYR A 25 -16.94 6.66 -5.55
C TYR A 25 -16.69 8.07 -5.00
N GLU A 26 -17.56 8.58 -4.13
CA GLU A 26 -17.44 9.95 -3.59
C GLU A 26 -16.22 10.14 -2.68
N THR A 27 -15.78 9.10 -1.96
CA THR A 27 -14.64 9.20 -1.03
C THR A 27 -13.27 9.06 -1.72
N ARG A 28 -13.18 8.34 -2.84
CA ARG A 28 -11.91 8.08 -3.56
C ARG A 28 -11.42 9.26 -4.41
N GLY A 29 -12.30 10.19 -4.78
CA GLY A 29 -11.99 11.22 -5.78
C GLY A 29 -11.55 10.61 -7.12
N SER A 30 -11.08 11.42 -8.07
CA SER A 30 -10.56 10.90 -9.33
C SER A 30 -9.28 10.10 -9.08
N ARG A 31 -9.27 8.81 -9.47
CA ARG A 31 -8.06 7.97 -9.45
C ARG A 31 -6.97 8.62 -10.30
N PRO A 32 -5.74 8.80 -9.78
CA PRO A 32 -4.67 9.40 -10.53
C PRO A 32 -4.20 8.48 -11.68
N PRO A 33 -3.53 9.03 -12.71
CA PRO A 33 -3.07 8.27 -13.87
C PRO A 33 -1.82 7.43 -13.54
N VAL A 34 -2.00 6.42 -12.69
CA VAL A 34 -0.99 5.48 -12.23
C VAL A 34 -1.52 4.06 -12.35
N VAL A 35 -0.59 3.10 -12.45
CA VAL A 35 -0.89 1.67 -12.34
C VAL A 35 0.11 1.00 -11.41
N PHE A 36 -0.31 -0.10 -10.82
CA PHE A 36 0.58 -0.96 -10.04
C PHE A 36 0.94 -2.20 -10.83
N GLY A 37 2.07 -2.79 -10.47
CA GLY A 37 2.57 -3.99 -11.12
C GLY A 37 3.67 -4.65 -10.33
N PHE A 38 4.16 -5.77 -10.84
CA PHE A 38 5.25 -6.52 -10.23
C PHE A 38 6.35 -6.82 -11.26
N THR A 39 7.56 -7.01 -10.78
CA THR A 39 8.74 -7.24 -11.63
C THR A 39 8.94 -8.70 -11.95
N ASP A 40 9.51 -8.99 -13.12
CA ASP A 40 9.89 -10.35 -13.50
C ASP A 40 11.08 -10.89 -12.69
N LYS A 41 11.44 -12.17 -12.92
CA LYS A 41 12.56 -12.84 -12.24
C LYS A 41 13.92 -12.20 -12.49
N THR A 42 14.03 -11.39 -13.52
CA THR A 42 15.28 -10.74 -13.91
C THR A 42 15.38 -9.30 -13.40
N GLY A 43 14.28 -8.74 -12.91
CA GLY A 43 14.19 -7.34 -12.51
C GLY A 43 14.36 -6.36 -13.68
N THR A 44 14.09 -6.80 -14.91
CA THR A 44 14.24 -5.98 -16.14
C THR A 44 12.90 -5.62 -16.77
N ARG A 45 11.81 -6.23 -16.32
CA ARG A 45 10.47 -5.97 -16.81
C ARG A 45 9.50 -5.77 -15.65
N VAL A 46 8.47 -4.97 -15.90
CA VAL A 46 7.32 -4.78 -14.99
C VAL A 46 6.06 -5.18 -15.75
N LEU A 47 5.22 -6.01 -15.13
CA LEU A 47 3.88 -6.31 -15.62
C LEU A 47 2.92 -5.47 -14.78
N ALA A 48 2.34 -4.45 -15.41
CA ALA A 48 1.35 -3.60 -14.79
C ALA A 48 -0.05 -4.13 -15.10
N GLU A 49 -0.84 -4.32 -14.06
CA GLU A 49 -2.24 -4.71 -14.18
C GLU A 49 -3.12 -3.46 -14.14
N TRP A 50 -4.22 -3.53 -14.89
CA TRP A 50 -5.21 -2.46 -14.96
C TRP A 50 -6.40 -2.88 -14.12
N PRO A 51 -6.58 -2.35 -12.90
CA PRO A 51 -7.82 -2.52 -12.19
C PRO A 51 -8.98 -2.03 -13.07
N GLU A 52 -10.10 -2.74 -13.02
CA GLU A 52 -11.32 -2.49 -13.80
C GLU A 52 -11.81 -1.03 -13.72
N PHE A 53 -11.50 -0.34 -12.63
CA PHE A 53 -11.89 1.04 -12.34
C PHE A 53 -10.79 2.09 -12.60
N THR A 54 -9.70 1.72 -13.28
CA THR A 54 -8.68 2.68 -13.68
C THR A 54 -9.18 3.42 -14.91
N PRO A 55 -9.16 4.77 -14.94
CA PRO A 55 -9.48 5.52 -16.14
C PRO A 55 -8.67 5.00 -17.33
N PRO A 56 -9.19 5.07 -18.57
CA PRO A 56 -8.40 4.70 -19.74
C PRO A 56 -7.10 5.51 -19.76
N LEU A 57 -5.96 4.87 -19.52
CA LEU A 57 -4.65 5.48 -19.71
C LEU A 57 -3.99 4.79 -20.90
N ASP A 58 -3.34 5.57 -21.76
CA ASP A 58 -2.47 5.01 -22.76
C ASP A 58 -1.19 4.49 -22.06
N PRO A 59 -0.90 3.17 -22.07
CA PRO A 59 0.25 2.61 -21.38
C PRO A 59 1.57 3.21 -21.86
N ARG A 60 1.64 3.73 -23.10
CA ARG A 60 2.84 4.38 -23.65
C ARG A 60 3.17 5.71 -22.97
N THR A 61 2.21 6.33 -22.30
CA THR A 61 2.43 7.59 -21.56
C THR A 61 3.06 7.37 -20.19
N LEU A 62 3.09 6.12 -19.70
CA LEU A 62 3.70 5.76 -18.43
C LEU A 62 5.17 5.41 -18.69
N THR A 63 6.06 6.28 -18.24
CA THR A 63 7.48 6.24 -18.60
C THR A 63 8.41 6.14 -17.40
N THR A 64 7.86 6.20 -16.19
CA THR A 64 8.62 6.09 -14.94
C THR A 64 7.98 5.05 -14.04
N ALA A 65 8.81 4.26 -13.36
CA ALA A 65 8.37 3.41 -12.26
C ALA A 65 9.16 3.72 -10.98
N LEU A 66 8.50 3.61 -9.83
CA LEU A 66 9.15 3.47 -8.53
C LEU A 66 8.92 2.05 -8.02
N CYS A 67 9.99 1.36 -7.68
CA CYS A 67 9.98 0.00 -7.12
C CYS A 67 10.84 -0.03 -5.86
N SER A 68 10.57 -0.92 -4.91
CA SER A 68 11.45 -1.21 -3.75
C SER A 68 12.04 0.05 -3.06
N ALA A 69 11.28 0.66 -2.14
CA ALA A 69 11.71 1.86 -1.40
C ALA A 69 11.97 3.10 -2.29
N GLY A 70 11.19 3.28 -3.35
CA GLY A 70 11.27 4.48 -4.19
C GLY A 70 12.43 4.47 -5.19
N ARG A 71 13.04 3.30 -5.49
CA ARG A 71 14.03 3.20 -6.57
C ARG A 71 13.36 3.54 -7.90
N ARG A 72 13.77 4.69 -8.43
CA ARG A 72 13.29 5.20 -9.72
C ARG A 72 13.99 4.48 -10.87
N VAL A 73 13.19 4.08 -11.86
CA VAL A 73 13.65 3.62 -13.17
C VAL A 73 12.78 4.21 -14.28
N THR A 74 13.38 4.44 -15.43
CA THR A 74 12.69 4.70 -16.70
C THR A 74 12.18 3.38 -17.28
N VAL A 75 10.93 3.41 -17.72
CA VAL A 75 10.29 2.28 -18.38
C VAL A 75 9.79 2.65 -19.76
N SER A 76 9.75 1.68 -20.67
CA SER A 76 9.12 1.80 -21.98
C SER A 76 8.09 0.69 -22.14
N PHE A 77 6.86 1.06 -22.51
CA PHE A 77 5.84 0.08 -22.88
C PHE A 77 6.32 -0.78 -24.05
N VAL A 78 6.13 -2.10 -23.94
CA VAL A 78 6.50 -3.07 -24.97
C VAL A 78 5.25 -3.60 -25.66
N THR A 79 4.32 -4.15 -24.87
CA THR A 79 3.11 -4.78 -25.39
C THR A 79 2.06 -4.96 -24.30
N TYR A 80 0.83 -5.21 -24.70
CA TYR A 80 -0.15 -5.86 -23.84
C TYR A 80 -0.01 -7.38 -24.00
N GLN A 81 0.02 -8.09 -22.88
CA GLN A 81 0.01 -9.55 -22.84
C GLN A 81 -1.37 -10.01 -22.34
N SER A 82 -2.06 -10.82 -23.13
CA SER A 82 -3.24 -11.57 -22.66
C SER A 82 -2.80 -12.74 -21.79
N ALA A 83 -3.67 -13.16 -20.86
CA ALA A 83 -3.47 -14.38 -20.08
C ALA A 83 -3.22 -15.58 -21.02
N ARG A 84 -2.25 -16.42 -20.67
CA ARG A 84 -1.86 -17.61 -21.44
C ARG A 84 -2.24 -18.90 -20.72
N GLU A 85 -2.19 -20.01 -21.45
CA GLU A 85 -2.32 -21.33 -20.84
C GLU A 85 -1.31 -21.52 -19.70
N GLY A 86 -1.78 -22.02 -18.56
CA GLY A 86 -0.97 -22.18 -17.35
C GLY A 86 -0.77 -20.91 -16.53
N ASP A 87 -1.49 -19.82 -16.82
CA ASP A 87 -1.66 -18.69 -15.91
C ASP A 87 -2.30 -19.17 -14.60
N SER A 88 -1.57 -18.98 -13.51
CA SER A 88 -2.01 -19.36 -12.16
C SER A 88 -2.94 -18.33 -11.50
N GLY A 89 -3.16 -17.17 -12.13
CA GLY A 89 -3.84 -16.02 -11.54
C GLY A 89 -3.03 -15.31 -10.45
N ARG A 90 -1.77 -15.71 -10.22
CA ARG A 90 -0.89 -15.16 -9.18
C ARG A 90 -0.02 -14.06 -9.73
N GLN A 91 0.12 -12.97 -8.99
CA GLN A 91 1.00 -11.87 -9.31
C GLN A 91 2.41 -12.13 -8.75
N VAL A 92 3.05 -13.19 -9.22
CA VAL A 92 4.42 -13.57 -8.85
C VAL A 92 5.30 -13.69 -10.09
N ALA A 93 6.60 -13.48 -9.93
CA ALA A 93 7.58 -13.51 -11.00
C ALA A 93 7.59 -14.86 -11.75
N GLU A 94 7.25 -15.96 -11.09
CA GLU A 94 7.03 -17.28 -11.70
C GLU A 94 5.91 -17.30 -12.74
N ASN A 95 4.89 -16.47 -12.56
CA ASN A 95 3.72 -16.40 -13.42
C ASN A 95 3.79 -15.25 -14.45
N PHE A 96 4.82 -14.41 -14.40
CA PHE A 96 4.93 -13.17 -15.19
C PHE A 96 4.67 -13.36 -16.69
N ASP A 97 5.29 -14.35 -17.33
CA ASP A 97 5.17 -14.57 -18.78
C ASP A 97 3.83 -15.24 -19.20
N ARG A 98 2.94 -15.48 -18.22
CA ARG A 98 1.61 -16.08 -18.41
C ARG A 98 0.47 -15.17 -17.97
N ALA A 99 0.72 -14.34 -16.94
CA ALA A 99 -0.25 -13.39 -16.40
C ALA A 99 -0.63 -12.33 -17.44
N GLN A 100 -1.87 -11.85 -17.39
CA GLN A 100 -2.27 -10.72 -18.24
C GLN A 100 -1.72 -9.39 -17.72
N GLY A 101 -1.47 -8.44 -18.62
CA GLY A 101 -1.13 -7.06 -18.25
C GLY A 101 -0.31 -6.32 -19.29
N SER A 102 -0.03 -5.05 -19.00
CA SER A 102 0.89 -4.24 -19.80
C SER A 102 2.33 -4.51 -19.40
N VAL A 103 3.13 -4.96 -20.37
CA VAL A 103 4.54 -5.26 -20.17
C VAL A 103 5.37 -4.01 -20.46
N TYR A 104 6.14 -3.61 -19.47
CA TYR A 104 7.12 -2.55 -19.54
C TYR A 104 8.53 -3.11 -19.45
N ARG A 105 9.43 -2.61 -20.28
CA ARG A 105 10.87 -2.85 -20.16
C ARG A 105 11.51 -1.73 -19.36
N ILE A 106 12.35 -2.08 -18.39
CA ILE A 106 13.21 -1.14 -17.68
C ILE A 106 14.38 -0.77 -18.60
N VAL A 107 14.56 0.53 -18.83
CA VAL A 107 15.51 1.05 -19.82
C VAL A 107 16.88 1.32 -19.20
N ASP A 108 16.89 1.73 -17.93
CA ASP A 108 18.07 2.18 -17.18
C ASP A 108 18.26 1.34 -15.90
N GLY A 109 18.96 0.23 -16.07
CA GLY A 109 19.37 -0.63 -14.96
C GLY A 109 18.39 -1.77 -14.67
N LYS A 110 18.32 -2.17 -13.40
CA LYS A 110 17.49 -3.27 -12.89
C LYS A 110 16.98 -2.94 -11.50
N VAL A 111 15.88 -3.55 -11.13
CA VAL A 111 15.31 -3.53 -9.77
C VAL A 111 15.35 -4.95 -9.19
N PRO A 112 15.16 -5.16 -7.88
CA PRO A 112 15.03 -6.51 -7.35
C PRO A 112 13.90 -7.26 -8.06
N PRO A 113 14.03 -8.59 -8.25
CA PRO A 113 12.97 -9.39 -8.84
C PRO A 113 11.78 -9.50 -7.87
N ASP A 114 10.62 -9.83 -8.43
CA ASP A 114 9.40 -10.13 -7.65
C ASP A 114 8.97 -9.05 -6.65
N VAL A 115 9.22 -7.76 -6.95
CA VAL A 115 8.77 -6.62 -6.14
C VAL A 115 7.65 -5.85 -6.80
N THR A 116 6.86 -5.18 -5.97
CA THR A 116 5.80 -4.27 -6.41
C THR A 116 6.37 -2.93 -6.85
N CYS A 117 5.77 -2.39 -7.90
CA CYS A 117 6.09 -1.10 -8.48
C CYS A 117 4.82 -0.27 -8.68
N ILE A 118 4.97 1.05 -8.63
CA ILE A 118 3.98 2.00 -9.18
C ILE A 118 4.56 2.60 -10.46
N VAL A 119 3.77 2.59 -11.54
CA VAL A 119 4.15 3.08 -12.87
C VAL A 119 3.28 4.28 -13.23
N PHE A 120 3.90 5.35 -13.72
CA PHE A 120 3.24 6.62 -13.97
C PHE A 120 3.92 7.44 -15.07
N GLY A 121 3.20 8.46 -15.56
CA GLY A 121 3.66 9.37 -16.60
C GLY A 121 3.86 10.81 -16.12
N ALA A 122 4.18 11.70 -17.07
CA ALA A 122 4.38 13.12 -16.80
C ALA A 122 3.11 13.81 -16.26
N SER A 123 1.92 13.36 -16.66
CA SER A 123 0.65 13.89 -16.15
C SER A 123 0.52 13.71 -14.64
N PHE A 124 0.94 12.56 -14.10
CA PHE A 124 0.99 12.33 -12.66
C PHE A 124 1.96 13.30 -11.98
N LEU A 125 3.14 13.52 -12.56
CA LEU A 125 4.16 14.42 -12.03
C LEU A 125 3.83 15.92 -12.18
N SER A 126 2.76 16.29 -12.89
CA SER A 126 2.37 17.70 -13.07
C SER A 126 2.05 18.42 -11.75
N THR A 127 1.58 17.67 -10.75
CA THR A 127 1.24 18.19 -9.41
C THR A 127 2.02 17.50 -8.29
N ARG A 128 2.98 16.64 -8.64
CA ARG A 128 3.73 15.79 -7.71
C ARG A 128 5.20 15.80 -8.06
N ARG A 129 6.04 15.85 -7.04
CA ARG A 129 7.48 15.60 -7.19
C ARG A 129 7.82 14.29 -6.50
N ILE A 130 8.59 13.41 -7.15
CA ILE A 130 9.13 12.22 -6.49
C ILE A 130 9.96 12.67 -5.29
N ALA A 131 9.65 12.14 -4.12
CA ALA A 131 10.37 12.43 -2.88
C ALA A 131 11.50 11.41 -2.69
N GLY A 132 12.66 11.89 -2.24
CA GLY A 132 13.72 11.05 -1.70
C GLY A 132 13.23 10.26 -0.49
N VAL A 133 13.58 8.97 -0.47
CA VAL A 133 13.23 8.00 0.57
C VAL A 133 14.49 7.29 1.01
N SER A 134 14.66 7.12 2.32
CA SER A 134 15.68 6.25 2.90
C SER A 134 15.02 5.28 3.87
N VAL A 135 15.19 3.99 3.61
CA VAL A 135 14.70 2.90 4.46
C VAL A 135 15.90 2.27 5.13
N ALA A 136 16.18 2.65 6.38
CA ALA A 136 17.32 2.17 7.15
C ALA A 136 16.99 0.93 8.02
N GLY A 137 16.01 0.13 7.60
CA GLY A 137 15.42 -0.94 8.41
C GLY A 137 14.47 -0.41 9.48
N MET A 138 13.89 -1.32 10.27
CA MET A 138 12.96 -0.95 11.35
C MET A 138 13.73 -0.37 12.53
N VAL A 139 13.53 0.93 12.75
CA VAL A 139 14.09 1.63 13.90
C VAL A 139 12.95 1.92 14.87
N GLN A 140 13.10 1.52 16.13
CA GLN A 140 12.12 1.89 17.17
C GLN A 140 12.13 3.40 17.40
N CYS A 141 10.96 3.98 17.63
CA CYS A 141 10.85 5.40 17.95
C CYS A 141 11.50 5.72 19.30
N ASP A 142 12.05 6.93 19.43
CA ASP A 142 12.55 7.41 20.72
C ASP A 142 11.40 7.69 21.72
N ALA A 143 11.74 7.74 23.01
CA ALA A 143 10.75 7.89 24.08
C ALA A 143 9.96 9.21 23.99
N SER A 144 10.59 10.31 23.57
CA SER A 144 9.92 11.61 23.45
C SER A 144 8.86 11.58 22.35
N ARG A 145 9.17 10.88 21.24
CA ARG A 145 8.24 10.67 20.14
C ARG A 145 7.04 9.83 20.57
N VAL A 146 7.29 8.72 21.26
CA VAL A 146 6.27 7.83 21.81
C VAL A 146 5.32 8.58 22.75
N GLN A 147 5.87 9.40 23.66
CA GLN A 147 5.07 10.21 24.58
C GLN A 147 4.20 11.23 23.85
N ARG A 148 4.78 11.97 22.88
CA ARG A 148 4.03 12.97 22.10
C ARG A 148 2.87 12.33 21.34
N ILE A 149 3.13 11.24 20.62
CA ILE A 149 2.10 10.52 19.86
C ILE A 149 0.99 10.00 20.79
N GLY A 150 1.37 9.43 21.93
CA GLY A 150 0.40 8.93 22.90
C GLY A 150 -0.48 10.03 23.50
N ALA A 151 0.08 11.21 23.77
CA ALA A 151 -0.65 12.36 24.26
C ALA A 151 -1.66 12.88 23.21
N GLU A 152 -1.24 13.03 21.95
CA GLU A 152 -2.07 13.58 20.86
C GLU A 152 -3.29 12.69 20.56
N ARG A 153 -3.20 11.39 20.87
CA ARG A 153 -4.27 10.41 20.69
C ARG A 153 -4.97 10.00 21.97
N SER A 154 -4.60 10.59 23.12
CA SER A 154 -5.14 10.25 24.44
C SER A 154 -5.15 8.73 24.69
N ARG A 155 -4.05 8.07 24.27
CA ARG A 155 -3.91 6.62 24.29
C ARG A 155 -2.43 6.23 24.32
N PRO A 156 -1.97 5.42 25.29
CA PRO A 156 -0.57 4.99 25.33
C PRO A 156 -0.18 4.20 24.09
N VAL A 157 1.05 4.38 23.62
CA VAL A 157 1.63 3.64 22.50
C VAL A 157 2.17 2.31 22.99
N ALA A 158 1.81 1.22 22.30
CA ALA A 158 2.32 -0.12 22.55
C ALA A 158 3.58 -0.42 21.73
N ARG A 159 3.58 -0.05 20.45
CA ARG A 159 4.71 -0.23 19.53
C ARG A 159 4.84 0.99 18.62
N CYS A 160 6.06 1.39 18.31
CA CYS A 160 6.33 2.50 17.39
C CYS A 160 7.60 2.21 16.58
N SER A 161 7.45 2.12 15.26
CA SER A 161 8.56 1.82 14.35
C SER A 161 8.59 2.84 13.22
N ARG A 162 9.78 3.37 12.91
CA ARG A 162 9.99 4.16 11.70
C ARG A 162 10.06 3.23 10.48
N LEU A 163 9.19 3.49 9.51
CA LEU A 163 9.16 2.81 8.22
C LEU A 163 10.13 3.45 7.21
N ALA A 164 10.19 4.78 7.20
CA ALA A 164 11.05 5.51 6.27
C ALA A 164 11.45 6.89 6.82
N MET A 165 12.66 7.31 6.45
CA MET A 165 13.06 8.71 6.40
C MET A 165 12.67 9.25 5.02
N LEU A 166 12.06 10.43 5.00
CA LEU A 166 11.73 11.16 3.79
C LEU A 166 12.72 12.32 3.62
N GLU A 167 12.54 13.12 2.57
CA GLU A 167 13.38 14.30 2.35
C GLU A 167 13.46 15.23 3.55
N GLY A 168 14.67 15.75 3.82
CA GLY A 168 14.93 16.55 5.00
C GLY A 168 14.95 15.67 6.27
N ALA A 169 14.07 15.99 7.21
CA ALA A 169 13.92 15.27 8.48
C ALA A 169 12.49 14.74 8.68
N ASP A 170 11.68 14.71 7.62
CA ASP A 170 10.32 14.17 7.67
C ASP A 170 10.39 12.63 7.80
N GLU A 171 9.49 12.03 8.57
CA GLU A 171 9.50 10.58 8.86
C GLU A 171 8.12 9.97 8.69
N LEU A 172 8.07 8.73 8.20
CA LEU A 172 6.87 7.90 8.20
C LEU A 172 7.02 6.81 9.27
N LEU A 173 6.10 6.77 10.21
CA LEU A 173 6.07 5.81 11.31
C LEU A 173 4.85 4.89 11.19
N LEU A 174 4.97 3.69 11.74
CA LEU A 174 3.85 2.82 12.08
C LEU A 174 3.75 2.73 13.61
N VAL A 175 2.56 2.99 14.13
CA VAL A 175 2.30 3.03 15.56
C VAL A 175 1.12 2.15 15.90
N GLU A 176 1.29 1.30 16.90
CA GLU A 176 0.21 0.53 17.52
C GLU A 176 -0.03 1.09 18.92
N PHE A 177 -1.29 1.33 19.27
CA PHE A 177 -1.66 1.79 20.59
C PHE A 177 -2.09 0.65 21.50
N GLN A 178 -1.96 0.85 22.82
CA GLN A 178 -2.46 -0.11 23.81
C GLN A 178 -3.97 -0.35 23.61
N PRO A 179 -4.46 -1.60 23.65
CA PRO A 179 -5.87 -1.93 23.45
C PRO A 179 -6.78 -1.26 24.51
N LYS A 180 -8.02 -0.93 24.13
CA LYS A 180 -9.09 -0.51 25.04
C LYS A 180 -10.22 -1.54 24.99
N GLY A 181 -10.06 -2.64 25.74
CA GLY A 181 -10.92 -3.82 25.55
C GLY A 181 -10.68 -4.43 24.17
N SER A 182 -11.75 -4.64 23.39
CA SER A 182 -11.67 -5.11 22.00
C SER A 182 -11.41 -4.01 20.97
N ASP A 183 -11.33 -2.75 21.40
CA ASP A 183 -10.98 -1.63 20.52
C ASP A 183 -9.47 -1.58 20.31
N LEU A 184 -9.03 -1.91 19.11
CA LEU A 184 -7.64 -1.83 18.66
C LEU A 184 -7.44 -0.61 17.77
N LEU A 185 -6.24 -0.04 17.85
CA LEU A 185 -5.89 1.09 17.01
C LEU A 185 -4.42 1.01 16.60
N ALA A 186 -4.22 1.03 15.30
CA ALA A 186 -2.93 1.30 14.70
C ALA A 186 -3.01 2.52 13.80
N THR A 187 -1.87 3.14 13.50
CA THR A 187 -1.83 4.32 12.65
C THR A 187 -0.51 4.44 11.89
N LEU A 188 -0.58 4.96 10.66
CA LEU A 188 0.59 5.57 10.04
C LEU A 188 0.70 7.02 10.53
N VAL A 189 1.89 7.41 10.99
CA VAL A 189 2.16 8.79 11.42
C VAL A 189 3.18 9.41 10.49
N LEU A 190 2.78 10.46 9.78
CA LEU A 190 3.72 11.35 9.14
C LEU A 190 4.18 12.39 10.16
N VAL A 191 5.49 12.45 10.39
CA VAL A 191 6.13 13.46 11.23
C VAL A 191 6.84 14.46 10.35
N THR A 192 6.50 15.73 10.52
CA THR A 192 7.15 16.84 9.83
C THR A 192 7.48 17.96 10.81
N SER A 193 8.22 18.97 10.36
CA SER A 193 8.41 20.21 11.12
C SER A 193 7.10 20.93 11.47
N ARG A 194 6.00 20.68 10.74
CA ARG A 194 4.69 21.29 10.99
C ARG A 194 3.87 20.56 12.05
N GLY A 195 4.19 19.30 12.36
CA GLY A 195 3.41 18.50 13.30
C GLY A 195 3.33 17.02 12.92
N LEU A 196 2.36 16.36 13.56
CA LEU A 196 2.03 14.95 13.35
C LEU A 196 0.76 14.86 12.51
N THR A 197 0.69 13.88 11.62
CA THR A 197 -0.50 13.62 10.81
C THR A 197 -0.76 12.11 10.81
N PHE A 198 -1.99 11.70 11.14
CA PHE A 198 -2.33 10.32 11.52
C PHE A 198 -3.32 9.65 10.56
N ASN A 199 -2.93 8.52 9.96
CA ASN A 199 -3.85 7.65 9.23
C ASN A 199 -4.30 6.53 10.14
N ASP A 200 -5.58 6.43 10.46
CA ASP A 200 -6.03 5.45 11.44
C ASP A 200 -6.50 4.15 10.80
N PHE A 201 -6.09 3.06 11.44
CA PHE A 201 -6.61 1.72 11.21
C PHE A 201 -7.31 1.25 12.48
N PRO A 202 -8.55 1.71 12.75
CA PRO A 202 -9.33 1.19 13.85
C PRO A 202 -9.74 -0.26 13.54
N ALA A 203 -9.73 -1.12 14.56
CA ALA A 203 -10.23 -2.49 14.44
C ALA A 203 -10.97 -2.91 15.72
N LYS A 204 -11.92 -3.83 15.56
CA LYS A 204 -12.62 -4.48 16.67
C LYS A 204 -12.52 -5.99 16.50
N CYS A 205 -11.91 -6.66 17.47
CA CYS A 205 -11.73 -8.11 17.42
C CYS A 205 -11.48 -8.66 18.82
N GLU A 206 -11.67 -9.96 18.98
CA GLU A 206 -11.28 -10.69 20.18
C GLU A 206 -9.75 -10.85 20.23
N ALA A 207 -9.20 -10.96 21.45
CA ALA A 207 -7.76 -11.15 21.64
C ALA A 207 -7.27 -12.42 20.91
N GLY A 208 -6.21 -12.27 20.10
CA GLY A 208 -5.63 -13.37 19.31
C GLY A 208 -6.34 -13.65 17.98
N SER A 209 -7.44 -12.97 17.66
CA SER A 209 -8.07 -13.02 16.33
C SER A 209 -7.30 -12.20 15.30
N SER A 210 -7.62 -12.39 14.02
CA SER A 210 -7.11 -11.50 12.96
C SER A 210 -7.93 -10.21 12.90
N CYS A 211 -7.29 -9.05 13.05
CA CYS A 211 -7.99 -7.78 13.32
C CYS A 211 -7.90 -6.78 12.17
N TRP A 212 -6.74 -6.68 11.52
CA TRP A 212 -6.53 -5.84 10.36
C TRP A 212 -6.39 -6.65 9.08
N ARG A 213 -5.67 -7.78 9.12
CA ARG A 213 -5.50 -8.69 7.99
C ARG A 213 -5.42 -10.14 8.47
N GLU A 214 -5.76 -11.07 7.58
CA GLU A 214 -5.76 -12.51 7.87
C GLU A 214 -4.40 -13.02 8.34
N GLY A 215 -4.36 -13.58 9.55
CA GLY A 215 -3.19 -14.16 10.22
C GLY A 215 -2.44 -13.22 11.17
N ASP A 216 -2.99 -12.07 11.60
CA ASP A 216 -2.18 -11.04 12.30
C ASP A 216 -2.14 -11.25 13.80
N GLY A 217 -3.03 -12.11 14.30
CA GLY A 217 -3.18 -12.38 15.73
C GLY A 217 -3.45 -11.13 16.55
N GLY A 218 -3.99 -10.07 15.93
CA GLY A 218 -4.26 -8.78 16.56
C GLY A 218 -3.03 -7.91 16.75
N VAL A 219 -1.97 -8.17 15.99
CA VAL A 219 -0.72 -7.41 16.03
C VAL A 219 -0.40 -6.81 14.66
N ILE A 220 -0.20 -5.49 14.62
CA ILE A 220 0.28 -4.84 13.40
C ILE A 220 1.81 -4.90 13.34
N ASN A 221 2.35 -5.59 12.34
CA ASN A 221 3.79 -5.80 12.22
C ASN A 221 4.40 -4.84 11.19
N ALA A 222 5.33 -3.99 11.63
CA ALA A 222 6.03 -3.05 10.75
C ALA A 222 6.83 -3.73 9.63
N ARG A 223 7.19 -5.01 9.79
CA ARG A 223 7.87 -5.82 8.75
C ARG A 223 7.02 -6.06 7.53
N ASP A 224 5.70 -6.07 7.72
CA ASP A 224 4.75 -6.35 6.67
C ASP A 224 4.51 -5.10 5.79
N PHE A 225 5.03 -3.93 6.17
CA PHE A 225 4.86 -2.68 5.45
C PHE A 225 6.08 -2.33 4.61
N HIS A 226 5.84 -2.06 3.33
CA HIS A 226 6.86 -1.69 2.37
C HIS A 226 6.47 -0.39 1.68
N LEU A 227 7.32 0.63 1.79
CA LEU A 227 7.16 1.84 1.00
C LEU A 227 7.57 1.54 -0.44
N VAL A 228 6.64 1.60 -1.39
CA VAL A 228 6.90 1.45 -2.82
C VAL A 228 7.46 2.76 -3.39
N GLY A 229 6.91 3.89 -2.96
CA GLY A 229 7.38 5.22 -3.34
C GLY A 229 6.68 6.33 -2.56
N ALA A 230 7.27 7.53 -2.59
CA ALA A 230 6.71 8.72 -1.96
C ALA A 230 6.75 9.90 -2.93
N PHE A 231 5.75 10.76 -2.85
CA PHE A 231 5.60 11.94 -3.69
C PHE A 231 5.29 13.14 -2.82
N ARG A 232 6.00 14.26 -3.03
CA ARG A 232 5.65 15.54 -2.43
C ARG A 232 4.50 16.15 -3.21
N ILE A 233 3.48 16.62 -2.48
CA ILE A 233 2.34 17.39 -2.99
C ILE A 233 2.22 18.71 -2.22
N SER A 234 1.32 19.60 -2.64
CA SER A 234 1.13 20.90 -1.98
C SER A 234 0.73 20.80 -0.50
N THR A 235 -0.06 19.78 -0.14
CA THR A 235 -0.58 19.56 1.21
C THR A 235 0.29 18.66 2.09
N GLY A 236 1.37 18.07 1.56
CA GLY A 236 2.20 17.10 2.28
C GLY A 236 2.80 16.05 1.35
N TYR A 237 2.43 14.79 1.57
CA TYR A 237 2.90 13.66 0.78
C TYR A 237 1.76 12.80 0.23
N GLU A 238 2.04 12.10 -0.85
CA GLU A 238 1.35 10.87 -1.22
C GLU A 238 2.32 9.69 -1.10
N PHE A 239 1.87 8.58 -0.51
CA PHE A 239 2.67 7.38 -0.30
C PHE A 239 2.05 6.20 -1.02
N ALA A 240 2.85 5.48 -1.81
CA ALA A 240 2.50 4.15 -2.27
C ALA A 240 3.03 3.13 -1.27
N ILE A 241 2.17 2.49 -0.49
CA ILE A 241 2.51 1.58 0.60
C ILE A 241 1.94 0.21 0.30
N ALA A 242 2.79 -0.80 0.33
CA ALA A 242 2.47 -2.21 0.24
C ALA A 242 2.38 -2.81 1.64
N TRP A 243 1.39 -3.67 1.87
CA TRP A 243 1.17 -4.41 3.11
C TRP A 243 1.04 -5.91 2.83
N ASP A 244 2.13 -6.64 3.11
CA ASP A 244 2.32 -8.07 2.91
C ASP A 244 1.53 -8.90 3.89
N ARG A 245 1.07 -10.08 3.45
CA ARG A 245 0.45 -11.16 4.23
C ARG A 245 0.69 -12.52 3.57
N PRO A 246 0.39 -13.64 4.27
CA PRO A 246 0.59 -14.97 3.71
C PRO A 246 -0.03 -15.17 2.32
N GLU A 247 -1.21 -14.60 2.07
CA GLU A 247 -1.91 -14.77 0.80
C GLU A 247 -1.51 -13.80 -0.32
N GLY A 248 -0.95 -12.65 0.05
CA GLY A 248 -0.72 -11.57 -0.90
C GLY A 248 -0.36 -10.25 -0.25
N GLN A 249 -0.33 -9.20 -1.06
CA GLN A 249 0.02 -7.85 -0.66
C GLN A 249 -1.03 -6.87 -1.16
N SER A 250 -1.54 -6.04 -0.24
CA SER A 250 -2.36 -4.89 -0.61
C SER A 250 -1.47 -3.67 -0.77
N THR A 251 -1.58 -3.00 -1.91
CA THR A 251 -0.85 -1.77 -2.19
C THR A 251 -1.83 -0.62 -2.33
N ILE A 252 -1.59 0.46 -1.59
CA ILE A 252 -2.42 1.66 -1.61
C ILE A 252 -1.57 2.89 -1.91
N LEU A 253 -2.10 3.80 -2.73
CA LEU A 253 -1.62 5.17 -2.85
C LEU A 253 -2.48 6.06 -1.94
N ILE A 254 -1.88 6.66 -0.93
CA ILE A 254 -2.59 7.43 0.08
C ILE A 254 -2.03 8.84 0.25
N GLU A 255 -2.92 9.82 0.37
CA GLU A 255 -2.60 11.24 0.61
C GLU A 255 -2.51 11.55 2.11
N SER A 256 -1.35 12.00 2.61
CA SER A 256 -1.09 12.11 4.05
C SER A 256 -1.85 13.21 4.79
N GLY A 257 -2.37 14.24 4.09
CA GLY A 257 -3.04 15.37 4.75
C GLY A 257 -4.51 15.11 5.07
N VAL A 258 -5.16 14.27 4.27
CA VAL A 258 -6.59 13.93 4.39
C VAL A 258 -6.81 12.42 4.51
N PHE A 259 -5.74 11.63 4.47
CA PHE A 259 -5.71 10.18 4.41
C PHE A 259 -6.76 9.57 3.49
N ARG A 260 -6.81 10.14 2.28
CA ARG A 260 -7.64 9.65 1.21
C ARG A 260 -6.88 8.64 0.38
N GLU A 261 -7.44 7.44 0.26
CA GLU A 261 -7.01 6.46 -0.73
C GLU A 261 -7.27 7.02 -2.14
N ARG A 262 -6.23 7.05 -2.96
CA ARG A 262 -6.26 7.58 -4.33
C ARG A 262 -6.25 6.46 -5.37
N ALA A 263 -5.59 5.35 -5.05
CA ALA A 263 -5.55 4.15 -5.85
C ALA A 263 -5.18 2.97 -4.95
N ASP A 264 -5.59 1.78 -5.36
CA ASP A 264 -5.32 0.52 -4.68
C ASP A 264 -5.08 -0.59 -5.72
N TRP A 265 -4.33 -1.62 -5.33
CA TRP A 265 -4.11 -2.84 -6.08
C TRP A 265 -3.79 -3.99 -5.13
N TYR A 266 -4.14 -5.20 -5.54
CA TYR A 266 -3.84 -6.41 -4.78
C TYR A 266 -2.97 -7.35 -5.59
N ARG A 267 -1.92 -7.85 -4.94
CA ARG A 267 -0.96 -8.80 -5.50
C ARG A 267 -1.14 -10.14 -4.79
N TYR A 268 -1.66 -11.15 -5.46
CA TYR A 268 -1.93 -12.47 -4.89
C TYR A 268 -0.76 -13.45 -5.13
N TRP A 269 -0.36 -14.18 -4.10
CA TRP A 269 0.72 -15.17 -4.19
C TRP A 269 0.50 -16.46 -3.39
N ALA A 270 -0.64 -16.61 -2.69
CA ALA A 270 -0.92 -17.79 -1.86
C ALA A 270 -0.73 -19.08 -2.66
N ARG A 271 -0.16 -20.11 -2.02
CA ARG A 271 0.20 -21.37 -2.67
C ARG A 271 -0.92 -22.39 -2.70
#